data_AF-R7G3L2-F1
#
_entry.id   AF-R7G3L2-F1
#
_cell.length_a   1.000
_cell.length_b   1.000
_cell.length_c   1.000
_cell.angle_alpha   90.00
_cell.angle_beta   90.00
_cell.angle_gamma   90.00
#
_symmetry.space_group_name_H-M   'P 1'
#
loop_
_entity.id
_entity.type
_entity.pdbx_description
1 polymer ?
#
loop_
_entity_poly.entity_id
_entity_poly.type
_entity_poly.pdbx_seq_one_letter_code
_entity_poly.pdbx_strand_id
1 'polypeptide(L)'
;MKIGANVEAGDKITEGPVDPKELLKVAGVRQVQNYILKEVKKVYQSQGIEISDKHIEVMIRQMLRKVVVLEGNDTHLNAGVQVSLTEITKINRQALLSGKTPATFKPVLLGISKASVETDSFLSAASFQETTKVLTDAAIKGKKDYLIGLKENVIIGKMIPAGTGVGESRPMNAIVEAKANELKALREERNHKEEDHVFMGYVPSTDRMTSDIVKEIIENDELAGEDNSSSEAVE
;
A
#
# COMPACT_ATOMS: atom_id res chain seq x y z
N MET A 1 -6.92 0.52 -49.26
CA MET A 1 -6.60 -0.88 -49.67
C MET A 1 -7.07 -1.13 -51.09
N LYS A 2 -6.40 -2.03 -51.83
CA LYS A 2 -6.88 -2.48 -53.16
C LYS A 2 -7.87 -3.64 -52.99
N ILE A 3 -8.90 -3.68 -53.84
CA ILE A 3 -9.90 -4.76 -53.84
C ILE A 3 -9.21 -6.08 -54.20
N GLY A 4 -9.46 -7.13 -53.40
CA GLY A 4 -8.81 -8.45 -53.55
C GLY A 4 -7.56 -8.68 -52.69
N ALA A 5 -7.18 -7.73 -51.83
CA ALA A 5 -6.12 -7.94 -50.85
C ALA A 5 -6.60 -8.82 -49.68
N ASN A 6 -5.79 -9.81 -49.28
CA ASN A 6 -6.01 -10.56 -48.04
C ASN A 6 -5.77 -9.63 -46.84
N VAL A 7 -6.64 -9.71 -45.84
CA VAL A 7 -6.60 -8.91 -44.62
C VAL A 7 -6.62 -9.84 -43.41
N GLU A 8 -5.75 -9.55 -42.44
CA GLU A 8 -5.73 -10.24 -41.16
C GLU A 8 -6.60 -9.51 -40.13
N ALA A 9 -7.04 -10.24 -39.11
CA ALA A 9 -7.82 -9.67 -38.03
C ALA A 9 -6.99 -8.61 -37.28
N GLY A 10 -7.43 -7.34 -37.38
CA GLY A 10 -6.74 -6.20 -36.77
C GLY A 10 -6.07 -5.26 -37.76
N ASP A 11 -6.07 -5.59 -39.05
CA ASP A 11 -5.52 -4.71 -40.07
C ASP A 11 -6.31 -3.41 -40.20
N LYS A 12 -5.56 -2.32 -40.41
CA LYS A 12 -6.14 -1.00 -40.58
C LYS A 12 -6.69 -0.84 -41.99
N ILE A 13 -8.01 -0.72 -42.10
CA ILE A 13 -8.73 -0.60 -43.38
C ILE A 13 -8.91 0.87 -43.79
N THR A 14 -9.17 1.75 -42.82
CA THR A 14 -9.41 3.18 -43.00
C THR A 14 -8.21 4.02 -42.58
N GLU A 15 -8.09 5.22 -43.11
CA GLU A 15 -7.14 6.21 -42.61
C GLU A 15 -7.65 6.85 -41.30
N GLY A 16 -6.73 7.33 -40.46
CA GLY A 16 -7.05 7.93 -39.15
C GLY A 16 -6.57 7.16 -37.91
N PRO A 17 -6.87 7.65 -36.71
CA PRO A 17 -6.51 6.98 -35.46
C PRO A 17 -7.32 5.68 -35.27
N VAL A 18 -6.71 4.67 -34.65
CA VAL A 18 -7.36 3.40 -34.33
C VAL A 18 -7.76 3.42 -32.86
N ASP A 19 -8.98 3.00 -32.52
CA ASP A 19 -9.36 2.83 -31.11
C ASP A 19 -8.66 1.58 -30.53
N PRO A 20 -7.77 1.73 -29.52
CA PRO A 20 -7.11 0.60 -28.88
C PRO A 20 -8.08 -0.43 -28.26
N LYS A 21 -9.28 -0.01 -27.84
CA LYS A 21 -10.28 -0.91 -27.26
C LYS A 21 -10.92 -1.81 -28.31
N GLU A 22 -11.16 -1.30 -29.52
CA GLU A 22 -11.64 -2.10 -30.64
C GLU A 22 -10.53 -3.02 -31.14
N LEU A 23 -9.32 -2.49 -31.27
CA LEU A 23 -8.15 -3.27 -31.65
C LEU A 23 -7.91 -4.45 -30.69
N LEU A 24 -8.14 -4.27 -29.38
CA LEU A 24 -8.00 -5.35 -28.39
C LEU A 24 -8.96 -6.51 -28.64
N LYS A 25 -10.18 -6.23 -29.10
CA LYS A 25 -11.21 -7.25 -29.35
C LYS A 25 -10.90 -8.10 -30.58
N VAL A 26 -10.20 -7.51 -31.57
CA VAL A 26 -9.99 -8.14 -32.88
C VAL A 26 -8.57 -8.71 -33.01
N ALA A 27 -7.55 -7.92 -32.67
CA ALA A 27 -6.14 -8.25 -32.91
C ALA A 27 -5.45 -8.89 -31.71
N GLY A 28 -6.01 -8.73 -30.50
CA GLY A 28 -5.45 -9.24 -29.26
C GLY A 28 -4.46 -8.31 -28.56
N VAL A 29 -3.91 -8.78 -27.43
CA VAL A 29 -3.15 -7.95 -26.48
C VAL A 29 -1.84 -7.43 -27.06
N ARG A 30 -1.08 -8.28 -27.75
CA ARG A 30 0.27 -7.95 -28.24
C ARG A 30 0.23 -6.87 -29.32
N GLN A 31 -0.75 -6.94 -30.21
CA GLN A 31 -0.97 -5.98 -31.27
C GLN A 31 -1.35 -4.61 -30.69
N VAL A 32 -2.20 -4.57 -29.66
CA VAL A 32 -2.52 -3.32 -28.94
C VAL A 32 -1.30 -2.74 -28.24
N GLN A 33 -0.49 -3.57 -27.58
CA GLN A 33 0.74 -3.11 -26.94
C GLN A 33 1.69 -2.46 -27.94
N ASN A 34 1.92 -3.13 -29.08
CA ASN A 34 2.76 -2.60 -30.16
C ASN A 34 2.19 -1.31 -30.76
N TYR A 35 0.86 -1.24 -30.92
CA TYR A 35 0.18 -0.05 -31.41
C TYR A 35 0.42 1.15 -30.50
N ILE A 36 0.14 1.00 -29.20
CA ILE A 36 0.32 2.09 -28.22
C ILE A 36 1.80 2.50 -28.15
N LEU A 37 2.73 1.53 -28.14
CA LEU A 37 4.16 1.81 -28.11
C LEU A 37 4.60 2.64 -29.32
N LYS A 38 4.17 2.25 -30.53
CA LYS A 38 4.51 2.94 -31.78
C LYS A 38 3.94 4.36 -31.81
N GLU A 39 2.68 4.55 -31.41
CA GLU A 39 2.05 5.87 -31.43
C GLU A 39 2.66 6.82 -30.40
N VAL A 40 2.92 6.36 -29.18
CA VAL A 40 3.59 7.17 -28.14
C VAL A 40 5.00 7.54 -28.60
N LYS A 41 5.79 6.56 -29.07
CA LYS A 41 7.16 6.78 -29.53
C LYS A 41 7.22 7.76 -30.70
N LYS A 42 6.27 7.69 -31.65
CA LYS A 42 6.17 8.62 -32.78
C LYS A 42 6.06 10.08 -32.33
N VAL A 43 5.29 10.36 -31.27
CA VAL A 43 5.17 11.73 -30.73
C VAL A 43 6.48 12.20 -30.10
N TYR A 44 7.13 11.37 -29.27
CA TYR A 44 8.42 11.73 -28.68
C TYR A 44 9.52 11.93 -29.74
N GLN A 45 9.58 11.04 -30.73
CA GLN A 45 10.50 11.15 -31.86
C GLN A 45 10.26 12.42 -32.67
N SER A 46 9.00 12.84 -32.88
CA SER A 46 8.69 14.09 -33.58
C SER A 46 9.18 15.34 -32.84
N GLN A 47 9.38 15.24 -31.52
CA GLN A 47 9.94 16.29 -30.68
C GLN A 47 11.47 16.15 -30.50
N GLY A 48 12.10 15.19 -31.18
CA GLY A 48 13.53 14.92 -31.08
C GLY A 48 13.94 14.27 -29.74
N ILE A 49 13.00 13.74 -28.97
CA ILE A 49 13.27 13.11 -27.67
C ILE A 49 13.40 11.60 -27.86
N GLU A 50 14.57 11.06 -27.53
CA GLU A 50 14.79 9.61 -27.48
C GLU A 50 14.29 9.03 -26.16
N ILE A 51 13.38 8.06 -26.24
CA ILE A 51 12.84 7.33 -25.08
C ILE A 51 13.01 5.83 -25.29
N SER A 52 13.44 5.13 -24.22
CA SER A 52 13.54 3.67 -24.25
C SER A 52 12.16 3.02 -24.21
N ASP A 53 11.98 2.02 -25.06
CA ASP A 53 10.74 1.23 -25.17
C ASP A 53 10.33 0.60 -23.82
N LYS A 54 11.31 0.21 -23.00
CA LYS A 54 11.08 -0.41 -21.68
C LYS A 54 10.18 0.43 -20.77
N HIS A 55 10.32 1.76 -20.80
CA HIS A 55 9.51 2.63 -19.94
C HIS A 55 8.04 2.64 -20.37
N ILE A 56 7.81 2.68 -21.68
CA ILE A 56 6.47 2.70 -22.25
C ILE A 56 5.82 1.31 -22.06
N GLU A 57 6.56 0.22 -22.27
CA GLU A 57 6.07 -1.14 -22.04
C GLU A 57 5.61 -1.37 -20.60
N VAL A 58 6.37 -0.89 -19.62
CA VAL A 58 5.99 -1.00 -18.20
C VAL A 58 4.68 -0.25 -17.94
N MET A 59 4.47 0.91 -18.56
CA MET A 59 3.22 1.67 -18.44
C MET A 59 2.04 0.95 -19.12
N ILE A 60 2.23 0.47 -20.34
CA ILE A 60 1.20 -0.27 -21.08
C ILE A 60 0.80 -1.54 -20.31
N ARG A 61 1.77 -2.23 -19.69
CA ARG A 61 1.50 -3.38 -18.83
C ARG A 61 0.57 -3.04 -17.67
N GLN A 62 0.67 -1.85 -17.08
CA GLN A 62 -0.25 -1.42 -16.03
C GLN A 62 -1.67 -1.18 -16.56
N MET A 63 -1.81 -0.67 -17.79
CA MET A 63 -3.10 -0.43 -18.43
C MET A 63 -3.88 -1.72 -18.74
N LEU A 64 -3.19 -2.85 -18.89
CA LEU A 64 -3.74 -4.18 -19.24
C LEU A 64 -3.77 -5.16 -18.05
N ARG A 65 -3.64 -4.66 -16.81
CA ARG A 65 -3.52 -5.52 -15.62
C ARG A 65 -4.83 -6.21 -15.21
N LYS A 66 -5.97 -5.74 -15.72
CA LYS A 66 -7.31 -6.23 -15.36
C LYS A 66 -7.94 -7.03 -16.49
N VAL A 67 -8.77 -7.99 -16.09
CA VAL A 67 -9.55 -8.82 -17.00
C VAL A 67 -11.00 -8.84 -16.55
N VAL A 68 -11.91 -9.09 -17.49
CA VAL A 68 -13.32 -9.35 -17.21
C VAL A 68 -13.58 -10.83 -17.38
N VAL A 69 -14.19 -11.45 -16.38
CA VAL A 69 -14.64 -12.85 -16.43
C VAL A 69 -15.80 -12.94 -17.43
N LEU A 70 -15.69 -13.85 -18.39
CA LEU A 70 -16.77 -14.18 -19.31
C LEU A 70 -17.66 -15.23 -18.66
N GLU A 71 -17.08 -16.38 -18.29
CA GLU A 71 -17.77 -17.47 -17.61
C GLU A 71 -16.93 -17.96 -16.44
N GLY A 72 -17.57 -18.13 -15.28
CA GLY A 72 -16.93 -18.63 -14.06
C GLY A 72 -16.67 -20.13 -14.08
N ASN A 73 -17.47 -20.89 -14.82
CA ASN A 73 -17.47 -22.36 -14.83
C ASN A 73 -17.47 -22.93 -13.40
N ASP A 74 -16.52 -23.81 -13.06
CA ASP A 74 -16.41 -24.42 -11.72
C ASP A 74 -15.67 -23.55 -10.69
N THR A 75 -15.32 -22.30 -11.04
CA THR A 75 -14.70 -21.35 -10.11
C THR A 75 -15.76 -20.54 -9.36
N HIS A 76 -15.36 -19.90 -8.26
CA HIS A 76 -16.25 -19.03 -7.47
C HIS A 76 -16.50 -17.64 -8.09
N LEU A 77 -16.10 -17.43 -9.35
CA LEU A 77 -16.18 -16.12 -10.00
C LEU A 77 -17.49 -15.97 -10.75
N ASN A 78 -18.13 -14.80 -10.61
CA ASN A 78 -19.30 -14.46 -11.40
C ASN A 78 -18.90 -13.84 -12.75
N ALA A 79 -19.72 -14.08 -13.77
CA ALA A 79 -19.59 -13.44 -15.07
C ALA A 79 -19.68 -11.91 -14.94
N GLY A 80 -18.85 -11.19 -15.70
CA GLY A 80 -18.81 -9.73 -15.72
C GLY A 80 -17.95 -9.08 -14.62
N VAL A 81 -17.48 -9.84 -13.64
CA VAL A 81 -16.60 -9.31 -12.58
C VAL A 81 -15.22 -8.97 -13.15
N GLN A 82 -14.67 -7.83 -12.72
CA GLN A 82 -13.31 -7.42 -13.04
C GLN A 82 -12.34 -7.88 -11.96
N VAL A 83 -11.31 -8.62 -12.38
CA VAL A 83 -10.31 -9.22 -11.50
C VAL A 83 -8.91 -8.91 -12.03
N SER A 84 -7.91 -8.90 -11.15
CA SER A 84 -6.52 -8.77 -11.59
C SER A 84 -6.07 -10.01 -12.39
N LEU A 85 -5.25 -9.79 -13.41
CA LEU A 85 -4.71 -10.87 -14.24
C LEU A 85 -3.94 -11.91 -13.40
N THR A 86 -3.21 -11.43 -12.39
CA THR A 86 -2.46 -12.28 -11.44
C THR A 86 -3.38 -13.16 -10.60
N GLU A 87 -4.49 -12.62 -10.12
CA GLU A 87 -5.43 -13.33 -9.26
C GLU A 87 -6.24 -14.36 -10.04
N ILE A 88 -6.77 -14.02 -11.22
CA ILE A 88 -7.49 -14.99 -12.04
C ILE A 88 -6.57 -16.13 -12.49
N THR A 89 -5.31 -15.83 -12.78
CA THR A 89 -4.32 -16.84 -13.16
C THR A 89 -4.06 -17.79 -12.00
N LYS A 90 -4.01 -17.28 -10.76
CA LYS A 90 -3.89 -18.11 -9.55
C LYS A 90 -5.13 -18.99 -9.34
N ILE A 91 -6.33 -18.43 -9.46
CA ILE A 91 -7.61 -19.15 -9.31
C ILE A 91 -7.71 -20.26 -10.36
N ASN A 92 -7.47 -19.94 -11.63
CA ASN A 92 -7.54 -20.92 -12.71
C ASN A 92 -6.48 -22.01 -12.58
N ARG A 93 -5.27 -21.66 -12.11
CA ARG A 93 -4.24 -22.67 -11.83
C ARG A 93 -4.68 -23.65 -10.75
N GLN A 94 -5.34 -23.17 -9.68
CA GLN A 94 -5.88 -24.03 -8.63
C GLN A 94 -7.05 -24.90 -9.12
N ALA A 95 -7.93 -24.34 -9.95
CA ALA A 95 -9.03 -25.10 -10.57
C ALA A 95 -8.48 -26.24 -11.45
N LEU A 96 -7.49 -25.95 -12.29
CA LEU A 96 -6.83 -26.95 -13.13
C LEU A 96 -6.16 -28.06 -12.32
N LEU A 97 -5.46 -27.71 -11.24
CA LEU A 97 -4.82 -28.69 -10.35
C LEU A 97 -5.81 -29.59 -9.61
N SER A 98 -7.03 -29.10 -9.39
CA SER A 98 -8.12 -29.88 -8.77
C SER A 98 -8.99 -30.62 -9.80
N GLY A 99 -8.61 -30.61 -11.09
CA GLY A 99 -9.36 -31.27 -12.16
C GLY A 99 -10.67 -30.58 -12.55
N LYS A 100 -10.88 -29.33 -12.10
CA LYS A 100 -12.07 -28.53 -12.39
C LYS A 100 -11.90 -27.69 -13.66
N THR A 101 -13.00 -27.25 -14.24
CA THR A 101 -12.97 -26.36 -15.40
C THR A 101 -12.62 -24.92 -14.97
N PRO A 102 -11.57 -24.30 -15.54
CA PRO A 102 -11.16 -22.94 -15.19
C PRO A 102 -12.13 -21.88 -15.75
N ALA A 103 -12.12 -20.68 -15.17
CA ALA A 103 -12.90 -19.56 -15.67
C ALA A 103 -12.34 -19.03 -17.00
N THR A 104 -13.23 -18.65 -17.91
CA THR A 104 -12.87 -17.94 -19.14
C THR A 104 -12.89 -16.44 -18.89
N PHE A 105 -11.94 -15.71 -19.48
CA PHE A 105 -11.84 -14.27 -19.28
C PHE A 105 -11.30 -13.56 -20.51
N LYS A 106 -11.58 -12.26 -20.60
CA LYS A 106 -11.04 -11.37 -21.64
C LYS A 106 -10.24 -10.22 -21.02
N PRO A 107 -9.11 -9.83 -21.62
CA PRO A 107 -8.36 -8.66 -21.18
C PRO A 107 -9.17 -7.38 -21.37
N VAL A 108 -8.98 -6.41 -20.47
CA VAL A 108 -9.58 -5.09 -20.60
C VAL A 108 -8.49 -4.03 -20.55
N LEU A 109 -8.53 -3.11 -21.51
CA LEU A 109 -7.67 -1.95 -21.53
C LEU A 109 -8.30 -0.82 -20.70
N LEU A 110 -7.61 -0.42 -19.65
CA LEU A 110 -7.97 0.71 -18.79
C LEU A 110 -7.06 1.90 -19.08
N GLY A 111 -7.61 3.12 -19.01
CA GLY A 111 -6.79 4.33 -19.01
C GLY A 111 -5.91 4.41 -17.76
N ILE A 112 -4.81 5.15 -17.82
CA ILE A 112 -3.80 5.22 -16.75
C ILE A 112 -4.42 5.64 -15.41
N SER A 113 -5.28 6.67 -15.41
CA SER A 113 -5.96 7.15 -14.20
C SER A 113 -6.86 6.07 -13.61
N LYS A 114 -7.67 5.41 -14.45
CA LYS A 114 -8.58 4.35 -14.01
C LYS A 114 -7.82 3.11 -13.51
N ALA A 115 -6.76 2.71 -14.19
CA ALA A 115 -5.89 1.62 -13.77
C ALA A 115 -5.18 1.90 -12.44
N SER A 116 -4.93 3.17 -12.12
CA SER A 116 -4.33 3.61 -10.84
C SER A 116 -5.33 3.62 -9.68
N VAL A 117 -6.60 3.96 -9.94
CA VAL A 117 -7.68 3.87 -8.95
C VAL A 117 -8.05 2.41 -8.67
N GLU A 118 -8.17 1.58 -9.71
CA GLU A 118 -8.56 0.17 -9.58
C GLU A 118 -7.40 -0.76 -9.16
N THR A 119 -6.48 -0.26 -8.32
CA THR A 119 -5.41 -1.08 -7.75
C THR A 119 -5.93 -2.01 -6.65
N ASP A 120 -5.14 -3.03 -6.32
CA ASP A 120 -5.59 -4.07 -5.38
C ASP A 120 -5.49 -3.59 -3.92
N SER A 121 -4.54 -2.70 -3.63
CA SER A 121 -4.43 -1.96 -2.38
C SER A 121 -5.40 -0.79 -2.33
N PHE A 122 -6.21 -0.74 -1.26
CA PHE A 122 -7.11 0.38 -1.04
C PHE A 122 -6.37 1.61 -0.50
N LEU A 123 -5.26 1.45 0.24
CA LEU A 123 -4.45 2.59 0.71
C LEU A 123 -3.81 3.32 -0.47
N SER A 124 -3.24 2.56 -1.41
CA SER A 124 -2.69 3.11 -2.65
C SER A 124 -3.77 3.78 -3.49
N ALA A 125 -4.93 3.14 -3.66
CA ALA A 125 -6.05 3.71 -4.43
C ALA A 125 -6.59 5.00 -3.80
N ALA A 126 -6.84 5.00 -2.48
CA ALA A 126 -7.36 6.16 -1.75
C ALA A 126 -6.40 7.35 -1.82
N SER A 127 -5.08 7.12 -1.84
CA SER A 127 -4.09 8.19 -1.97
C SER A 127 -4.08 8.89 -3.34
N PHE A 128 -4.69 8.29 -4.37
CA PHE A 128 -4.71 8.86 -5.71
C PHE A 128 -5.94 9.72 -5.95
N GLN A 129 -7.14 9.14 -5.92
CA GLN A 129 -8.42 9.81 -6.19
C GLN A 129 -9.57 9.07 -5.48
N GLU A 130 -10.75 9.70 -5.40
CA GLU A 130 -12.01 9.11 -4.89
C GLU A 130 -11.90 8.52 -3.45
N THR A 131 -11.14 9.19 -2.57
CA THR A 131 -10.83 8.76 -1.18
C THR A 131 -12.04 8.19 -0.43
N THR A 132 -13.14 8.96 -0.36
CA THR A 132 -14.35 8.58 0.39
C THR A 132 -14.97 7.29 -0.13
N LYS A 133 -15.06 7.14 -1.45
CA LYS A 133 -15.66 5.97 -2.09
C LYS A 133 -14.77 4.74 -1.90
N VAL A 134 -13.46 4.88 -2.11
CA VAL A 134 -12.49 3.78 -1.97
C VAL A 134 -12.47 3.25 -0.54
N LEU A 135 -12.45 4.13 0.46
CA LEU A 135 -12.46 3.73 1.88
C LEU A 135 -13.78 3.10 2.30
N THR A 136 -14.91 3.63 1.81
CA THR A 136 -16.24 3.07 2.09
C THR A 136 -16.36 1.66 1.51
N ASP A 137 -15.97 1.46 0.24
CA ASP A 137 -15.98 0.15 -0.40
C ASP A 137 -15.07 -0.85 0.31
N ALA A 138 -13.90 -0.40 0.78
CA ALA A 138 -12.96 -1.23 1.52
C ALA A 138 -13.52 -1.63 2.89
N ALA A 139 -14.18 -0.69 3.61
CA ALA A 139 -14.81 -0.94 4.89
C ALA A 139 -15.98 -1.93 4.77
N ILE A 140 -16.87 -1.72 3.79
CA ILE A 140 -18.02 -2.62 3.54
C ILE A 140 -17.53 -4.05 3.22
N LYS A 141 -16.47 -4.18 2.42
CA LYS A 141 -15.92 -5.48 2.01
C LYS A 141 -14.96 -6.09 3.03
N GLY A 142 -14.62 -5.39 4.11
CA GLY A 142 -13.59 -5.82 5.07
C GLY A 142 -12.23 -6.08 4.42
N LYS A 143 -11.85 -5.28 3.41
CA LYS A 143 -10.61 -5.47 2.66
C LYS A 143 -9.39 -5.32 3.58
N LYS A 144 -8.42 -6.21 3.42
CA LYS A 144 -7.11 -6.12 4.08
C LYS A 144 -6.06 -5.70 3.06
N ASP A 145 -5.20 -4.76 3.45
CA ASP A 145 -4.06 -4.34 2.64
C ASP A 145 -2.82 -5.14 3.03
N TYR A 146 -2.15 -5.75 2.04
CA TYR A 146 -0.97 -6.59 2.28
C TYR A 146 0.35 -5.81 2.17
N LEU A 147 0.31 -4.49 1.93
CA LEU A 147 1.49 -3.61 1.89
C LEU A 147 2.56 -4.11 0.90
N ILE A 148 2.13 -4.56 -0.28
CA ILE A 148 3.02 -5.06 -1.34
C ILE A 148 3.57 -3.88 -2.16
N GLY A 149 2.80 -2.79 -2.24
CA GLY A 149 3.14 -1.62 -3.04
C GLY A 149 4.11 -0.66 -2.34
N LEU A 150 4.68 0.25 -3.13
CA LEU A 150 5.55 1.30 -2.62
C LEU A 150 4.76 2.33 -1.79
N LYS A 151 3.63 2.82 -2.33
CA LYS A 151 2.84 3.89 -1.71
C LYS A 151 2.27 3.49 -0.34
N GLU A 152 1.72 2.28 -0.24
CA GLU A 152 1.24 1.72 1.03
C GLU A 152 2.29 1.80 2.14
N ASN A 153 3.51 1.32 1.86
CA ASN A 153 4.59 1.31 2.86
C ASN A 153 5.05 2.73 3.21
N VAL A 154 5.09 3.65 2.24
CA VAL A 154 5.40 5.06 2.49
C VAL A 154 4.36 5.72 3.39
N ILE A 155 3.06 5.49 3.15
CA ILE A 155 1.96 6.08 3.93
C ILE A 155 2.02 5.59 5.39
N ILE A 156 2.34 4.31 5.60
CA ILE A 156 2.45 3.72 6.93
C ILE A 156 3.79 4.08 7.63
N GLY A 157 4.81 4.49 6.88
CA GLY A 157 6.15 4.77 7.41
C GLY A 157 7.04 3.53 7.57
N LYS A 158 6.73 2.43 6.87
CA LYS A 158 7.55 1.20 6.83
C LYS A 158 8.57 1.29 5.69
N MET A 159 9.67 0.53 5.79
CA MET A 159 10.60 0.37 4.65
C MET A 159 9.88 -0.10 3.39
N ILE A 160 10.15 0.59 2.28
CA ILE A 160 9.56 0.26 0.98
C ILE A 160 10.13 -1.06 0.43
N PRO A 161 9.32 -1.87 -0.28
CA PRO A 161 9.75 -3.15 -0.85
C PRO A 161 10.57 -2.99 -2.14
N ALA A 162 11.45 -1.99 -2.20
CA ALA A 162 12.35 -1.73 -3.33
C ALA A 162 13.71 -1.24 -2.85
N GLY A 163 14.74 -1.44 -3.69
CA GLY A 163 16.11 -1.08 -3.34
C GLY A 163 16.61 -1.87 -2.15
N THR A 164 17.01 -1.17 -1.08
CA THR A 164 17.54 -1.76 0.15
C THR A 164 16.49 -2.45 1.03
N GLY A 165 15.20 -2.16 0.81
CA GLY A 165 14.11 -2.80 1.55
C GLY A 165 13.68 -4.16 1.00
N VAL A 166 14.31 -4.63 -0.10
CA VAL A 166 14.14 -6.01 -0.56
C VAL A 166 14.98 -6.90 0.37
N GLY A 167 14.36 -7.88 1.01
CA GLY A 167 15.01 -8.82 1.96
C GLY A 167 16.08 -9.73 1.36
N GLU A 168 16.46 -9.49 0.11
CA GLU A 168 17.57 -10.14 -0.56
C GLU A 168 18.87 -9.45 -0.13
N SER A 169 19.81 -10.21 0.42
CA SER A 169 21.10 -9.68 0.91
C SER A 169 21.93 -9.15 -0.26
N ARG A 170 21.79 -7.86 -0.54
CA ARG A 170 22.64 -7.14 -1.50
C ARG A 170 23.85 -6.56 -0.76
N PRO A 171 25.03 -6.48 -1.39
CA PRO A 171 26.21 -5.87 -0.77
C PRO A 171 25.94 -4.42 -0.33
N MET A 172 25.07 -3.70 -1.04
CA MET A 172 24.63 -2.36 -0.68
C MET A 172 23.85 -2.34 0.66
N ASN A 173 23.09 -3.39 0.99
CA ASN A 173 22.32 -3.45 2.22
C ASN A 173 23.26 -3.47 3.43
N ALA A 174 24.36 -4.23 3.36
CA ALA A 174 25.35 -4.29 4.42
C ALA A 174 26.02 -2.93 4.68
N ILE A 175 26.34 -2.18 3.62
CA ILE A 175 26.92 -0.83 3.72
C ILE A 175 25.93 0.14 4.37
N VAL A 176 24.67 0.08 3.95
CA VAL A 176 23.60 0.94 4.49
C VAL A 176 23.29 0.61 5.93
N GLU A 177 23.30 -0.67 6.30
CA GLU A 177 23.06 -1.14 7.67
C GLU A 177 24.19 -0.73 8.62
N ALA A 178 25.45 -0.86 8.19
CA ALA A 178 26.60 -0.36 8.95
C ALA A 178 26.49 1.15 9.23
N LYS A 179 26.16 1.93 8.19
CA LYS A 179 25.98 3.39 8.32
C LYS A 179 24.75 3.76 9.16
N ALA A 180 23.68 2.97 9.09
CA ALA A 180 22.49 3.17 9.91
C ALA A 180 22.79 2.94 11.40
N ASN A 181 23.58 1.93 11.73
CA ASN A 181 24.01 1.65 13.10
C ASN A 181 24.94 2.73 13.64
N GLU A 182 25.89 3.22 12.83
CA GLU A 182 26.75 4.35 13.18
C GLU A 182 25.93 5.62 13.49
N LEU A 183 24.99 5.97 12.61
CA LEU A 183 24.10 7.12 12.81
C LEU A 183 23.16 6.94 14.02
N LYS A 184 22.77 5.70 14.33
CA LYS A 184 21.95 5.40 15.50
C LYS A 184 22.76 5.59 16.79
N ALA A 185 23.99 5.10 16.84
CA ALA A 185 24.90 5.32 17.95
C ALA A 185 25.16 6.82 18.18
N LEU A 186 25.44 7.58 17.12
CA LEU A 186 25.60 9.04 17.19
C LEU A 186 24.33 9.76 17.71
N ARG A 187 23.14 9.29 17.35
CA ARG A 187 21.87 9.83 17.87
C ARG A 187 21.68 9.49 19.34
N GLU A 188 21.98 8.26 19.74
CA GLU A 188 21.91 7.82 21.13
C GLU A 188 22.90 8.59 22.01
N GLU A 189 24.14 8.78 21.56
CA GLU A 189 25.15 9.61 22.26
C GLU A 189 24.75 11.08 22.38
N ARG A 190 24.10 11.64 21.36
CA ARG A 190 23.56 13.00 21.41
C ARG A 190 22.38 13.11 22.37
N ASN A 191 21.45 12.16 22.32
CA ASN A 191 20.27 12.16 23.19
C ASN A 191 20.66 11.89 24.66
N HIS A 192 21.74 11.16 24.91
CA HIS A 192 22.24 10.87 26.26
C HIS A 192 22.94 12.09 26.92
N LYS A 193 23.22 13.17 26.18
CA LYS A 193 24.03 14.30 26.67
C LYS A 193 23.25 15.52 27.16
N GLU A 194 21.93 15.61 27.00
CA GLU A 194 21.20 16.88 27.29
C GLU A 194 19.97 16.82 28.22
N GLU A 195 19.51 15.68 28.75
CA GLU A 195 18.27 15.68 29.58
C GLU A 195 18.36 15.07 31.00
N ASP A 196 19.51 14.58 31.47
CA ASP A 196 19.57 13.94 32.80
C ASP A 196 19.74 14.90 33.99
N HIS A 197 20.21 16.14 33.78
CA HIS A 197 20.45 17.09 34.89
C HIS A 197 19.45 18.24 35.01
N VAL A 198 18.65 18.55 33.99
CA VAL A 198 17.73 19.71 34.03
C VAL A 198 16.27 19.30 34.29
N PHE A 199 15.83 18.13 33.82
CA PHE A 199 14.43 17.68 34.00
C PHE A 199 14.17 17.09 35.39
N MET A 200 15.14 16.41 36.01
CA MET A 200 15.02 15.83 37.36
C MET A 200 14.99 16.87 38.50
N GLY A 201 15.32 18.15 38.24
CA GLY A 201 15.31 19.21 39.26
C GLY A 201 13.94 19.84 39.54
N TYR A 202 12.92 19.54 38.72
CA TYR A 202 11.57 20.14 38.84
C TYR A 202 10.54 19.25 39.55
N VAL A 203 10.89 18.00 39.86
CA VAL A 203 10.05 17.15 40.70
C VAL A 203 10.45 17.44 42.15
N PRO A 204 9.57 18.00 42.99
CA PRO A 204 9.86 18.09 44.41
C PRO A 204 10.09 16.65 44.89
N SER A 205 11.22 16.40 45.54
CA SER A 205 11.45 15.16 46.26
C SER A 205 10.26 14.99 47.19
N THR A 206 9.40 14.01 46.90
CA THR A 206 8.51 13.51 47.95
C THR A 206 9.46 12.82 48.91
N ASP A 207 9.75 13.48 50.02
CA ASP A 207 10.41 12.84 51.15
C ASP A 207 9.66 11.55 51.38
N ARG A 208 10.31 10.42 51.07
CA ARG A 208 9.77 9.11 51.38
C ARG A 208 9.76 9.07 52.90
N MET A 209 8.59 9.31 53.48
CA MET A 209 8.31 9.09 54.90
C MET A 209 8.97 7.76 55.29
N THR A 210 10.05 7.84 56.07
CA THR A 210 10.69 6.65 56.62
C THR A 210 9.74 6.03 57.64
N SER A 211 9.85 4.72 57.83
CA SER A 211 9.04 3.95 58.79
C SER A 211 9.07 4.52 60.21
N ASP A 212 10.09 5.32 60.53
CA ASP A 212 10.33 5.89 61.85
C ASP A 212 9.44 7.13 62.09
N ILE A 213 9.18 7.93 61.05
CA ILE A 213 8.24 9.08 61.11
C ILE A 213 6.79 8.58 61.23
N VAL A 214 6.47 7.46 60.58
CA VAL A 214 5.14 6.84 60.69
C VAL A 214 4.89 6.29 62.10
N LYS A 215 5.94 5.81 62.80
CA LYS A 215 5.83 5.35 64.20
C LYS A 215 5.63 6.52 65.18
N GLU A 216 6.32 7.64 65.01
CA GLU A 216 6.12 8.83 65.83
C GLU A 216 4.72 9.44 65.69
N ILE A 217 4.10 9.34 64.51
CA ILE A 217 2.73 9.83 64.29
C ILE A 217 1.72 8.92 65.00
N ILE A 218 1.93 7.60 65.01
CA ILE A 218 1.04 6.65 65.68
C ILE A 218 1.14 6.76 67.21
N GLU A 219 2.36 6.93 67.76
CA GLU A 219 2.54 7.12 69.21
C GLU A 219 1.94 8.44 69.72
N ASN A 220 1.92 9.49 68.90
CA ASN A 220 1.28 10.76 69.27
C ASN A 220 -0.26 10.73 69.18
N ASP A 221 -0.84 9.84 68.37
CA ASP A 221 -2.31 9.72 68.23
C ASP A 221 -2.94 8.86 69.34
N GLU A 222 -2.18 7.94 69.95
CA GLU A 222 -2.62 7.17 71.13
C GLU A 222 -2.67 8.02 72.43
N LEU A 223 -2.02 9.19 72.45
CA LEU A 223 -2.05 10.14 73.58
C LEU A 223 -3.19 11.17 73.51
N ALA A 224 -3.97 11.19 72.43
CA ALA A 224 -5.07 12.15 72.20
C ALA A 224 -6.47 11.56 72.45
N GLY A 225 -6.54 10.39 73.10
CA GLY A 225 -7.74 9.59 73.25
C GLY A 225 -8.37 9.53 74.64
N GLU A 226 -8.25 10.55 75.50
CA GLU A 226 -9.07 10.65 76.72
C GLU A 226 -9.55 12.09 76.97
N ASP A 227 -10.81 12.17 77.40
CA ASP A 227 -11.55 13.33 77.91
C ASP A 227 -12.15 14.35 76.90
N ASN A 228 -13.37 14.04 76.46
CA ASN A 228 -14.41 15.08 76.48
C ASN A 228 -15.82 14.47 76.69
N SER A 229 -16.17 14.24 77.95
CA SER A 229 -17.56 14.06 78.40
C SER A 229 -18.03 15.29 79.17
N SER A 230 -19.12 15.91 78.70
CA SER A 230 -20.00 16.91 79.38
C SER A 230 -19.33 18.23 79.80
N SER A 231 -19.90 19.42 79.73
CA SER A 231 -21.23 20.00 79.50
C SER A 231 -20.97 21.49 79.18
N GLU A 232 -21.86 22.26 78.55
CA GLU A 232 -22.81 23.07 79.30
C GLU A 232 -23.79 23.76 78.34
N ALA A 233 -25.05 23.76 78.76
CA ALA A 233 -26.10 24.63 78.25
C ALA A 233 -26.10 25.96 79.02
N VAL A 234 -26.85 26.94 78.47
CA VAL A 234 -27.20 28.28 79.00
C VAL A 234 -26.12 29.32 78.70
N GLU A 235 -26.38 30.35 77.90
CA GLU A 235 -27.44 31.39 78.01
C GLU A 235 -27.92 31.90 76.63
#